data_AF-A0A8D8RNB4-F1
#
_entry.id   AF-A0A8D8RNB4-F1
#
_cell.length_a   1.000
_cell.length_b   1.000
_cell.length_c   1.000
_cell.angle_alpha   90.00
_cell.angle_beta   90.00
_cell.angle_gamma   90.00
#
_symmetry.space_group_name_H-M   'P 1'
#
loop_
_entity.id
_entity.type
_entity.pdbx_description
1 polymer ?
#
loop_
_entity_poly.entity_id
_entity_poly.type
_entity_poly.pdbx_seq_one_letter_code
_entity_poly.pdbx_strand_id
1 'polypeptide(L)'
;MFNNIAEKTDWTNENTLDDKLGHGTFVAGLIASSKNCLGLAPDAELHIFRVFTNAQVSYTSWFLDAFNYAILKKIDVLNLSIGGPDFMDFPFVDKVWELTANHVILVSAIGNDGPLYGTLNNPADQMDVIGVGGINFEDQIAKFSSRGMTGWELPAGYGRVKPDIVTYGSAVRGPSTTGGCRTLSGTSVASPVVAGVVALLASGLRHRAGIINPASMKQGLMASARRLPGINMFEQGAGKIDLVRAYQILSVYVPQASLFPSYLDLTECQYMWPYCTQPLYHGSIPVIVNVTILNGMGVVGRILDKPQWFPYTPHNGEYLEISLSYPDNGILWPWSGYLAVHISVSEAASDWSGTVQGHIELTVESPPQQRSTVRLAVKANIIPTPPRHKRILWDQYHNLRYPQGYFPRDNLKMKNDPLDWNGDHIHTNFKDMYQHLRNIGFYIEVLGRAYTCFDARHYGVLLVVDPEEEYHREEIEKMKRDVEQNGLAVIILADWYNTTVMKKIKFYDENTRQWWLPETGGSNIPALNSLLAPHGIQLSDHVYEGGIRLGDRSLVYASGTSIRQFPASGTLVGATLNDQGKSIIEQSGSKVFEEANVPFLGLYTAVMTSSSNNNNNASHNSNKHMGGGGG
;
A
#
# COMPACT_ATOMS: atom_id res chain seq x y z
N MET A 1 -38.17 -6.42 -12.75
CA MET A 1 -37.13 -5.37 -12.72
C MET A 1 -36.09 -5.64 -13.81
N PHE A 2 -35.63 -6.89 -13.89
CA PHE A 2 -34.72 -7.40 -14.91
C PHE A 2 -35.48 -8.13 -16.01
N ASN A 3 -34.94 -8.12 -17.24
CA ASN A 3 -35.48 -8.90 -18.36
C ASN A 3 -35.01 -10.37 -18.32
N ASN A 4 -33.74 -10.60 -17.98
CA ASN A 4 -33.10 -11.90 -18.16
C ASN A 4 -32.30 -12.33 -16.91
N ILE A 5 -32.99 -12.87 -15.90
CA ILE A 5 -32.32 -13.60 -14.81
C ILE A 5 -32.33 -15.07 -15.19
N ALA A 6 -31.15 -15.62 -15.50
CA ALA A 6 -31.01 -17.04 -15.79
C ALA A 6 -31.02 -17.88 -14.50
N GLU A 7 -30.30 -17.42 -13.48
CA GLU A 7 -30.13 -18.19 -12.25
C GLU A 7 -29.94 -17.30 -11.01
N LYS A 8 -30.42 -17.80 -9.87
CA LYS A 8 -30.07 -17.31 -8.53
C LYS A 8 -29.68 -18.50 -7.67
N THR A 9 -28.54 -18.42 -7.02
CA THR A 9 -27.99 -19.52 -6.20
C THR A 9 -27.60 -18.97 -4.84
N ASP A 10 -28.00 -19.68 -3.78
CA ASP A 10 -27.58 -19.40 -2.40
C ASP A 10 -26.40 -20.31 -2.05
N TRP A 11 -25.26 -19.70 -1.75
CA TRP A 11 -24.07 -20.40 -1.25
C TRP A 11 -23.99 -20.34 0.28
N THR A 12 -24.91 -19.63 0.92
CA THR A 12 -25.00 -19.54 2.38
C THR A 12 -25.83 -20.67 2.96
N ASN A 13 -25.87 -20.75 4.29
CA ASN A 13 -26.69 -21.73 5.01
C ASN A 13 -28.12 -21.22 5.31
N GLU A 14 -28.54 -20.06 4.79
CA GLU A 14 -29.86 -19.49 5.08
C GLU A 14 -30.99 -20.08 4.20
N ASN A 15 -30.66 -20.80 3.13
CA ASN A 15 -31.61 -21.42 2.20
C ASN A 15 -32.63 -20.41 1.64
N THR A 16 -32.16 -19.22 1.24
CA THR A 16 -33.01 -18.16 0.70
C THR A 16 -32.35 -17.42 -0.45
N LEU A 17 -33.17 -17.03 -1.44
CA LEU A 17 -32.74 -16.25 -2.60
C LEU A 17 -33.12 -14.76 -2.47
N ASP A 18 -33.74 -14.38 -1.36
CA ASP A 18 -34.23 -13.02 -1.15
C ASP A 18 -33.12 -12.09 -0.67
N ASP A 19 -32.98 -10.96 -1.36
CA ASP A 19 -32.09 -9.88 -0.95
C ASP A 19 -32.82 -8.93 0.01
N LYS A 20 -32.84 -9.29 1.29
CA LYS A 20 -33.47 -8.45 2.33
C LYS A 20 -32.72 -7.14 2.60
N LEU A 21 -31.42 -7.11 2.35
CA LEU A 21 -30.58 -5.91 2.52
C LEU A 21 -30.78 -4.91 1.35
N GLY A 22 -31.13 -5.43 0.18
CA GLY A 22 -31.36 -4.66 -1.04
C GLY A 22 -30.09 -4.16 -1.73
N HIS A 23 -28.91 -4.52 -1.21
CA HIS A 23 -27.63 -4.13 -1.81
C HIS A 23 -27.39 -4.85 -3.13
N GLY A 24 -27.51 -6.19 -3.16
CA GLY A 24 -27.31 -6.98 -4.37
C GLY A 24 -28.29 -6.62 -5.49
N THR A 25 -29.55 -6.35 -5.15
CA THR A 25 -30.60 -5.90 -6.08
C THR A 25 -30.24 -4.55 -6.69
N PHE A 26 -29.75 -3.62 -5.88
CA PHE A 26 -29.31 -2.32 -6.36
C PHE A 26 -28.10 -2.45 -7.30
N VAL A 27 -27.10 -3.26 -6.92
CA VAL A 27 -25.88 -3.53 -7.70
C VAL A 27 -26.22 -4.18 -9.05
N ALA A 28 -26.97 -5.29 -9.06
CA ALA A 28 -27.43 -5.94 -10.29
C ALA A 28 -28.30 -4.99 -11.15
N GLY A 29 -29.05 -4.12 -10.48
CA GLY A 29 -29.85 -3.04 -11.05
C GLY A 29 -29.08 -2.10 -11.98
N LEU A 30 -27.93 -1.60 -11.49
CA LEU A 30 -27.06 -0.72 -12.26
C LEU A 30 -26.50 -1.40 -13.52
N ILE A 31 -26.37 -2.73 -13.49
CA ILE A 31 -25.95 -3.51 -14.65
C ILE A 31 -27.11 -3.68 -15.63
N ALA A 32 -28.25 -4.25 -15.22
CA ALA A 32 -29.24 -4.77 -16.17
C ALA A 32 -30.72 -4.48 -15.85
N SER A 33 -31.03 -3.46 -15.03
CA SER A 33 -32.44 -3.06 -14.85
C SER A 33 -33.07 -2.58 -16.16
N SER A 34 -34.29 -3.03 -16.48
CA SER A 34 -34.98 -2.75 -17.75
C SER A 34 -36.28 -1.97 -17.62
N LYS A 35 -36.84 -1.84 -16.41
CA LYS A 35 -38.14 -1.17 -16.18
C LYS A 35 -37.99 0.26 -15.65
N ASN A 36 -37.36 0.39 -14.49
CA ASN A 36 -37.15 1.66 -13.79
C ASN A 36 -35.68 1.77 -13.41
N CYS A 37 -35.11 2.98 -13.52
CA CYS A 37 -33.67 3.21 -13.33
C CYS A 37 -32.83 2.23 -14.14
N LEU A 38 -32.82 2.48 -15.45
CA LEU A 38 -32.22 1.59 -16.44
C LEU A 38 -30.76 1.33 -16.10
N GLY A 39 -30.40 0.05 -16.12
CA GLY A 39 -29.01 -0.37 -16.07
C GLY A 39 -28.33 -0.12 -17.42
N LEU A 40 -27.01 -0.27 -17.45
CA LEU A 40 -26.24 -0.04 -18.67
C LEU A 40 -26.49 -1.12 -19.75
N ALA A 41 -26.64 -2.38 -19.34
CA ALA A 41 -26.83 -3.55 -20.19
C ALA A 41 -28.14 -4.29 -19.83
N PRO A 42 -29.32 -3.72 -20.14
CA PRO A 42 -30.63 -4.25 -19.69
C PRO A 42 -30.98 -5.65 -20.22
N ASP A 43 -30.35 -6.07 -21.32
CA ASP A 43 -30.55 -7.38 -21.94
C ASP A 43 -29.44 -8.39 -21.60
N ALA A 44 -28.52 -8.03 -20.70
CA ALA A 44 -27.52 -8.97 -20.19
C ALA A 44 -28.21 -10.09 -19.41
N GLU A 45 -27.70 -11.31 -19.57
CA GLU A 45 -28.10 -12.46 -18.77
C GLU A 45 -27.46 -12.37 -17.39
N LEU A 46 -28.29 -12.40 -16.33
CA LEU A 46 -27.81 -12.33 -14.94
C LEU A 46 -27.79 -13.71 -14.28
N HIS A 47 -26.63 -14.02 -13.71
CA HIS A 47 -26.41 -15.11 -12.75
C HIS A 47 -26.11 -14.47 -11.38
N ILE A 48 -26.95 -14.73 -10.38
CA ILE A 48 -26.84 -14.09 -9.06
C ILE A 48 -26.35 -15.11 -8.04
N PHE A 49 -25.16 -14.88 -7.49
CA PHE A 49 -24.59 -15.69 -6.42
C PHE A 49 -24.71 -14.95 -5.09
N ARG A 50 -25.55 -15.48 -4.19
CA ARG A 50 -25.65 -14.98 -2.83
C ARG A 50 -24.57 -15.64 -1.98
N VAL A 51 -23.66 -14.82 -1.48
CA VAL A 51 -22.51 -15.22 -0.63
C VAL A 51 -22.50 -14.49 0.72
N PHE A 52 -23.58 -13.77 1.06
CA PHE A 52 -23.76 -13.07 2.33
C PHE A 52 -25.05 -13.51 2.98
N THR A 53 -25.00 -13.76 4.29
CA THR A 53 -26.21 -13.93 5.10
C THR A 53 -26.91 -12.59 5.33
N ASN A 54 -28.14 -12.61 5.85
CA ASN A 54 -28.84 -11.38 6.24
C ASN A 54 -28.17 -10.66 7.42
N ALA A 55 -27.34 -11.38 8.19
CA ALA A 55 -26.48 -10.82 9.24
C ALA A 55 -25.14 -10.27 8.69
N GLN A 56 -24.97 -10.20 7.36
CA GLN A 56 -23.75 -9.76 6.68
C GLN A 56 -22.50 -10.62 6.96
N VAL A 57 -22.71 -11.88 7.34
CA VAL A 57 -21.64 -12.86 7.49
C VAL A 57 -21.33 -13.49 6.12
N SER A 58 -20.06 -13.71 5.84
CA SER A 58 -19.58 -14.42 4.66
C SER A 58 -18.29 -15.18 4.96
N TYR A 59 -18.06 -16.26 4.23
CA TYR A 59 -16.85 -17.08 4.33
C TYR A 59 -16.18 -17.19 2.97
N THR A 60 -14.85 -17.22 2.97
CA THR A 60 -14.04 -17.46 1.76
C THR A 60 -14.51 -18.69 0.99
N SER A 61 -14.84 -19.80 1.67
CA SER A 61 -15.31 -21.04 1.03
C SER A 61 -16.52 -20.83 0.12
N TRP A 62 -17.47 -19.97 0.50
CA TRP A 62 -18.63 -19.65 -0.33
C TRP A 62 -18.25 -18.91 -1.61
N PHE A 63 -17.24 -18.04 -1.56
CA PHE A 63 -16.68 -17.42 -2.75
C PHE A 63 -15.98 -18.45 -3.64
N LEU A 64 -15.18 -19.35 -3.05
CA LEU A 64 -14.47 -20.38 -3.83
C LEU A 64 -15.45 -21.25 -4.62
N ASP A 65 -16.54 -21.70 -3.98
CA ASP A 65 -17.56 -22.51 -4.63
C ASP A 65 -18.36 -21.72 -5.68
N ALA A 66 -18.73 -20.47 -5.37
CA ALA A 66 -19.38 -19.58 -6.34
C ALA A 66 -18.49 -19.30 -7.56
N PHE A 67 -17.18 -19.12 -7.37
CA PHE A 67 -16.22 -18.88 -8.45
C PHE A 67 -16.01 -20.14 -9.30
N ASN A 68 -15.93 -21.33 -8.70
CA ASN A 68 -15.93 -22.60 -9.43
C ASN A 68 -17.17 -22.72 -10.31
N TYR A 69 -18.34 -22.34 -9.78
CA TYR A 69 -19.58 -22.38 -10.53
C TYR A 69 -19.63 -21.32 -11.64
N ALA A 70 -19.09 -20.12 -11.40
CA ALA A 70 -18.96 -19.08 -12.42
C ALA A 70 -18.09 -19.55 -13.61
N ILE A 71 -16.99 -20.24 -13.33
CA ILE A 71 -16.13 -20.85 -14.35
C ILE A 71 -16.89 -21.93 -15.12
N LEU A 72 -17.60 -22.83 -14.42
CA LEU A 72 -18.41 -23.88 -15.03
C LEU A 72 -19.49 -23.30 -15.98
N LYS A 73 -20.12 -22.20 -15.58
CA LYS A 73 -21.14 -21.49 -16.37
C LYS A 73 -20.56 -20.61 -17.47
N LYS A 74 -19.24 -20.43 -17.52
CA LYS A 74 -18.53 -19.56 -18.47
C LYS A 74 -19.05 -18.12 -18.42
N ILE A 75 -19.17 -17.58 -17.20
CA ILE A 75 -19.58 -16.19 -16.99
C ILE A 75 -18.58 -15.25 -17.68
N ASP A 76 -19.06 -14.33 -18.52
CA ASP A 76 -18.17 -13.38 -19.21
C ASP A 76 -17.59 -12.33 -18.27
N VAL A 77 -18.42 -11.79 -17.36
CA VAL A 77 -18.08 -10.69 -16.46
C VAL A 77 -18.59 -11.00 -15.06
N LEU A 78 -17.71 -10.96 -14.07
CA LEU A 78 -18.06 -11.09 -12.66
C LEU A 78 -17.88 -9.75 -11.98
N ASN A 79 -18.92 -9.26 -11.30
CA ASN A 79 -18.85 -8.05 -10.48
C ASN A 79 -18.81 -8.41 -9.00
N LEU A 80 -17.73 -8.02 -8.31
CA LEU A 80 -17.58 -8.16 -6.86
C LEU A 80 -17.59 -6.79 -6.19
N SER A 81 -18.78 -6.38 -5.77
CA SER A 81 -18.98 -5.14 -5.02
C SER A 81 -18.77 -5.33 -3.52
N ILE A 82 -17.68 -6.03 -3.21
CA ILE A 82 -17.16 -6.31 -1.89
C ILE A 82 -15.64 -6.19 -1.95
N GLY A 83 -15.04 -5.83 -0.82
CA GLY A 83 -13.69 -6.23 -0.51
C GLY A 83 -13.44 -6.15 0.98
N GLY A 84 -12.36 -6.80 1.40
CA GLY A 84 -11.69 -6.56 2.67
C GLY A 84 -10.19 -6.50 2.38
N PRO A 85 -9.36 -5.99 3.29
CA PRO A 85 -7.93 -5.83 3.04
C PRO A 85 -7.15 -7.19 3.10
N ASP A 86 -7.87 -8.30 2.91
CA ASP A 86 -7.42 -9.69 3.05
C ASP A 86 -6.70 -10.24 1.80
N PHE A 87 -5.56 -9.63 1.45
CA PHE A 87 -4.72 -10.12 0.36
C PHE A 87 -3.83 -11.31 0.75
N MET A 88 -3.81 -11.69 2.03
CA MET A 88 -3.05 -12.83 2.55
C MET A 88 -3.88 -14.13 2.59
N ASP A 89 -5.20 -14.07 2.35
CA ASP A 89 -6.03 -15.24 2.03
C ASP A 89 -5.65 -15.80 0.64
N PHE A 90 -4.52 -16.51 0.59
CA PHE A 90 -4.00 -17.12 -0.63
C PHE A 90 -5.05 -18.01 -1.34
N PRO A 91 -5.87 -18.83 -0.65
CA PRO A 91 -6.97 -19.53 -1.31
C PRO A 91 -7.91 -18.62 -2.10
N PHE A 92 -8.29 -17.47 -1.57
CA PHE A 92 -9.13 -16.49 -2.28
C PHE A 92 -8.39 -15.86 -3.46
N VAL A 93 -7.15 -15.43 -3.25
CA VAL A 93 -6.30 -14.81 -4.28
C VAL A 93 -6.04 -15.78 -5.45
N ASP A 94 -5.65 -17.02 -5.15
CA ASP A 94 -5.41 -18.07 -6.14
C ASP A 94 -6.67 -18.35 -6.95
N LYS A 95 -7.84 -18.35 -6.31
CA LYS A 95 -9.12 -18.55 -7.02
C LYS A 95 -9.48 -17.36 -7.91
N VAL A 96 -9.16 -16.13 -7.50
CA VAL A 96 -9.31 -14.95 -8.36
C VAL A 96 -8.42 -15.08 -9.61
N TRP A 97 -7.19 -15.55 -9.45
CA TRP A 97 -6.30 -15.83 -10.58
C TRP A 97 -6.84 -16.94 -11.48
N GLU A 98 -7.34 -18.04 -10.92
CA GLU A 98 -7.97 -19.12 -11.69
C GLU A 98 -9.20 -18.63 -12.47
N LEU A 99 -10.04 -17.80 -11.85
CA LEU A 99 -11.23 -17.23 -12.46
C LEU A 99 -10.87 -16.37 -13.68
N THR A 100 -9.91 -15.46 -13.53
CA THR A 100 -9.45 -14.63 -14.66
C THR A 100 -8.72 -15.49 -15.71
N ALA A 101 -7.95 -16.50 -15.33
CA ALA A 101 -7.31 -17.44 -16.27
C ALA A 101 -8.34 -18.19 -17.14
N ASN A 102 -9.55 -18.42 -16.63
CA ASN A 102 -10.70 -18.96 -17.36
C ASN A 102 -11.50 -17.89 -18.13
N HIS A 103 -10.85 -16.78 -18.49
CA HIS A 103 -11.39 -15.67 -19.30
C HIS A 103 -12.53 -14.87 -18.66
N VAL A 104 -12.83 -15.06 -17.37
CA VAL A 104 -13.83 -14.25 -16.67
C VAL A 104 -13.24 -12.88 -16.37
N ILE A 105 -13.89 -11.82 -16.85
CA ILE A 105 -13.46 -10.44 -16.58
C ILE A 105 -13.95 -10.03 -15.21
N LEU A 106 -13.02 -9.86 -14.26
CA LEU A 106 -13.34 -9.50 -12.89
C LEU A 106 -13.33 -7.97 -12.69
N VAL A 107 -14.46 -7.43 -12.23
CA VAL A 107 -14.62 -6.02 -11.85
C VAL A 107 -14.92 -5.96 -10.36
N SER A 108 -14.17 -5.16 -9.61
CA SER A 108 -14.34 -5.07 -8.15
C SER A 108 -14.22 -3.65 -7.62
N ALA A 109 -14.93 -3.38 -6.53
CA ALA A 109 -14.92 -2.12 -5.82
C ALA A 109 -13.66 -1.99 -4.95
N ILE A 110 -12.96 -0.86 -5.03
CA ILE A 110 -11.69 -0.67 -4.27
C ILE A 110 -11.82 -0.44 -2.77
N GLY A 111 -13.02 -0.34 -2.21
CA GLY A 111 -13.23 -0.07 -0.77
C GLY A 111 -13.81 1.32 -0.49
N ASN A 112 -14.26 1.53 0.75
CA ASN A 112 -14.94 2.76 1.19
C ASN A 112 -14.22 3.45 2.37
N ASP A 113 -12.93 3.15 2.54
CA ASP A 113 -12.12 3.52 3.70
C ASP A 113 -11.25 4.76 3.43
N GLY A 114 -11.58 5.50 2.36
CA GLY A 114 -11.07 6.84 2.11
C GLY A 114 -11.51 7.86 3.17
N PRO A 115 -10.85 9.02 3.29
CA PRO A 115 -9.88 9.57 2.34
C PRO A 115 -8.41 9.20 2.65
N LEU A 116 -8.17 8.28 3.58
CA LEU A 116 -6.83 7.78 3.87
C LEU A 116 -6.26 7.02 2.66
N TYR A 117 -4.93 7.08 2.52
CA TYR A 117 -4.16 6.33 1.51
C TYR A 117 -3.75 4.98 2.07
N GLY A 118 -3.51 4.00 1.21
CA GLY A 118 -3.19 2.63 1.63
C GLY A 118 -4.41 1.80 2.06
N THR A 119 -5.63 2.23 1.69
CA THR A 119 -6.90 1.67 2.19
C THR A 119 -7.64 0.81 1.17
N LEU A 120 -6.91 0.27 0.20
CA LEU A 120 -7.48 -0.54 -0.87
C LEU A 120 -7.86 -1.93 -0.37
N ASN A 121 -8.98 -2.45 -0.86
CA ASN A 121 -9.45 -3.79 -0.51
C ASN A 121 -9.18 -4.82 -1.62
N ASN A 122 -8.95 -6.06 -1.20
CA ASN A 122 -8.90 -7.25 -2.04
C ASN A 122 -10.32 -7.67 -2.47
N PRO A 123 -10.53 -8.13 -3.72
CA PRO A 123 -9.54 -8.39 -4.78
C PRO A 123 -9.28 -7.20 -5.72
N ALA A 124 -9.88 -6.04 -5.47
CA ALA A 124 -9.78 -4.89 -6.38
C ALA A 124 -8.36 -4.32 -6.48
N ASP A 125 -7.48 -4.60 -5.51
CA ASP A 125 -6.07 -4.25 -5.48
C ASP A 125 -5.17 -5.16 -6.33
N GLN A 126 -5.66 -6.32 -6.78
CA GLN A 126 -4.90 -7.28 -7.58
C GLN A 126 -4.71 -6.82 -9.04
N MET A 127 -3.61 -7.25 -9.68
CA MET A 127 -3.23 -6.80 -11.03
C MET A 127 -4.20 -7.23 -12.13
N ASP A 128 -4.77 -8.44 -12.06
CA ASP A 128 -5.69 -8.97 -13.08
C ASP A 128 -7.15 -8.49 -12.92
N VAL A 129 -7.45 -7.80 -11.82
CA VAL A 129 -8.78 -7.29 -11.50
C VAL A 129 -8.91 -5.84 -11.94
N ILE A 130 -10.07 -5.49 -12.50
CA ILE A 130 -10.43 -4.09 -12.78
C ILE A 130 -10.95 -3.48 -11.47
N GLY A 131 -10.09 -2.78 -10.75
CA GLY A 131 -10.39 -2.08 -9.51
C GLY A 131 -10.99 -0.71 -9.78
N VAL A 132 -12.19 -0.47 -9.26
CA VAL A 132 -13.02 0.70 -9.58
C VAL A 132 -13.22 1.61 -8.37
N GLY A 133 -12.74 2.85 -8.48
CA GLY A 133 -12.99 3.91 -7.51
C GLY A 133 -14.22 4.77 -7.82
N GLY A 134 -14.64 5.57 -6.83
CA GLY A 134 -15.88 6.34 -6.89
C GLY A 134 -15.67 7.85 -7.01
N ILE A 135 -16.40 8.49 -7.92
CA ILE A 135 -16.52 9.95 -8.04
C ILE A 135 -17.97 10.43 -7.84
N ASN A 136 -18.14 11.73 -7.60
CA ASN A 136 -19.43 12.41 -7.67
C ASN A 136 -19.73 12.92 -9.10
N PHE A 137 -20.88 13.56 -9.28
CA PHE A 137 -21.29 14.09 -10.59
C PHE A 137 -20.49 15.33 -11.03
N GLU A 138 -19.77 15.95 -10.11
CA GLU A 138 -18.84 17.07 -10.33
C GLU A 138 -17.42 16.60 -10.69
N ASP A 139 -17.20 15.32 -10.97
CA ASP A 139 -15.90 14.73 -11.30
C ASP A 139 -14.85 14.86 -10.17
N GLN A 140 -15.30 14.93 -8.91
CA GLN A 140 -14.44 14.88 -7.73
C GLN A 140 -14.39 13.47 -7.15
N ILE A 141 -13.23 13.05 -6.67
CA ILE A 141 -13.06 11.79 -5.92
C ILE A 141 -13.98 11.81 -4.71
N ALA A 142 -14.84 10.80 -4.59
CA ALA A 142 -15.73 10.68 -3.45
C ALA A 142 -14.88 10.47 -2.18
N LYS A 143 -15.22 11.16 -1.08
CA LYS A 143 -14.44 11.09 0.17
C LYS A 143 -14.23 9.67 0.68
N PHE A 144 -15.25 8.81 0.56
CA PHE A 144 -15.17 7.42 0.98
C PHE A 144 -14.31 6.57 0.04
N SER A 145 -14.07 6.97 -1.21
CA SER A 145 -13.34 6.11 -2.15
C SER A 145 -11.95 5.85 -1.60
N SER A 146 -11.63 4.57 -1.35
CA SER A 146 -10.30 4.14 -0.94
C SER A 146 -9.24 4.61 -1.92
N ARG A 147 -7.99 4.68 -1.46
CA ARG A 147 -6.88 5.25 -2.22
C ARG A 147 -5.68 4.37 -2.09
N GLY A 148 -4.94 4.22 -3.18
CA GLY A 148 -3.66 3.51 -3.16
C GLY A 148 -2.60 4.24 -2.35
N MET A 149 -1.36 3.80 -2.39
CA MET A 149 -0.86 2.62 -3.12
C MET A 149 -1.32 1.29 -2.53
N THR A 150 -1.11 0.18 -3.24
CA THR A 150 -1.38 -1.16 -2.71
C THR A 150 -0.51 -1.50 -1.50
N GLY A 151 -1.04 -2.25 -0.53
CA GLY A 151 -0.29 -2.67 0.67
C GLY A 151 0.78 -3.74 0.42
N TRP A 152 0.60 -4.57 -0.60
CA TRP A 152 1.41 -5.77 -0.89
C TRP A 152 2.93 -5.52 -0.95
N GLU A 153 3.38 -4.39 -1.50
CA GLU A 153 4.80 -4.08 -1.70
C GLU A 153 5.34 -3.01 -0.74
N LEU A 154 4.49 -2.44 0.14
CA LEU A 154 4.92 -1.42 1.10
C LEU A 154 6.15 -1.82 1.93
N PRO A 155 6.30 -3.09 2.37
CA PRO A 155 7.50 -3.52 3.09
C PRO A 155 8.79 -3.44 2.29
N ALA A 156 8.69 -3.53 0.96
CA ALA A 156 9.81 -3.35 0.06
C ALA A 156 10.08 -1.87 -0.26
N GLY A 157 9.18 -0.97 0.17
CA GLY A 157 9.34 0.47 0.19
C GLY A 157 8.21 1.25 -0.47
N TYR A 158 7.50 0.70 -1.45
CA TYR A 158 6.42 1.40 -2.16
C TYR A 158 5.44 0.38 -2.74
N GLY A 159 4.15 0.71 -2.82
CA GLY A 159 3.09 -0.09 -3.44
C GLY A 159 2.90 0.18 -4.94
N ARG A 160 1.98 -0.55 -5.56
CA ARG A 160 1.51 -0.38 -6.95
C ARG A 160 0.35 0.62 -7.04
N VAL A 161 0.12 1.12 -8.26
CA VAL A 161 -0.97 2.05 -8.55
C VAL A 161 -2.31 1.30 -8.64
N LYS A 162 -3.24 1.70 -7.77
CA LYS A 162 -4.66 1.36 -7.76
C LYS A 162 -5.44 2.56 -7.18
N PRO A 163 -6.72 2.81 -7.56
CA PRO A 163 -7.57 2.03 -8.48
C PRO A 163 -7.04 2.01 -9.92
N ASP A 164 -7.64 1.19 -10.80
CA ASP A 164 -7.30 1.23 -12.23
C ASP A 164 -8.02 2.38 -12.94
N ILE A 165 -9.28 2.60 -12.58
CA ILE A 165 -10.17 3.64 -13.14
C ILE A 165 -11.18 4.11 -12.09
N VAL A 166 -11.83 5.25 -12.36
CA VAL A 166 -12.93 5.76 -11.55
C VAL A 166 -14.21 5.98 -12.36
N THR A 167 -15.36 5.89 -11.69
CA THR A 167 -16.67 6.24 -12.26
C THR A 167 -17.63 6.71 -11.17
N TYR A 168 -18.85 7.09 -11.54
CA TYR A 168 -19.85 7.58 -10.61
C TYR A 168 -20.14 6.54 -9.52
N GLY A 169 -19.86 6.92 -8.28
CA GLY A 169 -20.11 6.12 -7.08
C GLY A 169 -20.82 6.89 -5.97
N SER A 170 -20.95 8.22 -6.09
CA SER A 170 -21.68 9.05 -5.12
C SER A 170 -23.06 9.42 -5.65
N ALA A 171 -24.07 9.26 -4.79
CA ALA A 171 -25.46 9.62 -5.06
C ALA A 171 -26.04 9.04 -6.37
N VAL A 172 -25.64 7.83 -6.75
CA VAL A 172 -26.14 7.17 -7.96
C VAL A 172 -27.53 6.62 -7.71
N ARG A 173 -28.43 6.82 -8.68
CA ARG A 173 -29.81 6.36 -8.62
C ARG A 173 -29.93 4.96 -9.26
N GLY A 174 -30.47 4.01 -8.50
CA GLY A 174 -30.65 2.61 -8.93
C GLY A 174 -31.95 2.03 -8.38
N PRO A 175 -32.31 0.79 -8.72
CA PRO A 175 -33.57 0.20 -8.29
C PRO A 175 -33.62 -0.13 -6.79
N SER A 176 -34.83 -0.12 -6.23
CA SER A 176 -35.12 -0.54 -4.84
C SER A 176 -35.85 -1.88 -4.79
N THR A 177 -35.62 -2.68 -3.74
CA THR A 177 -36.35 -3.93 -3.47
C THR A 177 -37.84 -3.70 -3.23
N THR A 178 -38.22 -2.53 -2.71
CA THR A 178 -39.62 -2.13 -2.48
C THR A 178 -40.31 -1.52 -3.71
N GLY A 179 -39.62 -1.50 -4.87
CA GLY A 179 -40.10 -0.85 -6.08
C GLY A 179 -39.62 0.60 -6.23
N GLY A 180 -39.68 1.12 -7.46
CA GLY A 180 -39.15 2.44 -7.80
C GLY A 180 -37.62 2.48 -7.77
N CYS A 181 -37.07 3.66 -7.48
CA CYS A 181 -35.64 3.88 -7.44
C CYS A 181 -35.20 4.51 -6.12
N ARG A 182 -34.01 4.13 -5.66
CA ARG A 182 -33.33 4.73 -4.51
C ARG A 182 -31.96 5.28 -4.93
N THR A 183 -31.33 6.02 -4.03
CA THR A 183 -30.00 6.57 -4.24
C THR A 183 -29.03 5.95 -3.23
N LEU A 184 -27.86 5.51 -3.69
CA LEU A 184 -26.79 5.00 -2.82
C LEU A 184 -25.46 5.64 -3.18
N SER A 185 -24.52 5.56 -2.22
CA SER A 185 -23.13 5.94 -2.42
C SER A 185 -22.21 4.80 -1.97
N GLY A 186 -21.12 4.58 -2.71
CA GLY A 186 -20.09 3.61 -2.39
C GLY A 186 -19.28 3.22 -3.63
N THR A 187 -18.08 2.67 -3.47
CA THR A 187 -17.36 2.04 -4.59
C THR A 187 -18.05 0.76 -5.05
N SER A 188 -18.84 0.14 -4.14
CA SER A 188 -19.80 -0.93 -4.46
C SER A 188 -20.92 -0.51 -5.42
N VAL A 189 -21.09 0.81 -5.65
CA VAL A 189 -21.97 1.39 -6.67
C VAL A 189 -21.21 1.69 -7.97
N ALA A 190 -19.93 2.08 -7.88
CA ALA A 190 -19.09 2.36 -9.04
C ALA A 190 -18.70 1.09 -9.81
N SER A 191 -18.35 0.01 -9.10
CA SER A 191 -18.01 -1.29 -9.68
C SER A 191 -19.06 -1.83 -10.67
N PRO A 192 -20.37 -1.94 -10.34
CA PRO A 192 -21.37 -2.44 -11.28
C PRO A 192 -21.63 -1.52 -12.46
N VAL A 193 -21.36 -0.21 -12.35
CA VAL A 193 -21.40 0.69 -13.52
C VAL A 193 -20.34 0.26 -14.53
N VAL A 194 -19.11 -0.04 -14.08
CA VAL A 194 -18.05 -0.57 -14.96
C VAL A 194 -18.41 -1.96 -15.47
N ALA A 195 -18.96 -2.85 -14.66
CA ALA A 195 -19.39 -4.17 -15.12
C ALA A 195 -20.46 -4.08 -16.23
N GLY A 196 -21.39 -3.13 -16.13
CA GLY A 196 -22.33 -2.82 -17.20
C GLY A 196 -21.66 -2.28 -18.48
N VAL A 197 -20.64 -1.42 -18.35
CA VAL A 197 -19.80 -0.98 -19.47
C VAL A 197 -19.10 -2.17 -20.13
N VAL A 198 -18.49 -3.05 -19.35
CA VAL A 198 -17.80 -4.26 -19.86
C VAL A 198 -18.79 -5.17 -20.58
N ALA A 199 -20.00 -5.38 -20.05
CA ALA A 199 -21.05 -6.17 -20.70
C ALA A 199 -21.48 -5.56 -22.06
N LEU A 200 -21.63 -4.23 -22.14
CA LEU A 200 -21.92 -3.54 -23.40
C LEU A 200 -20.76 -3.68 -24.41
N LEU A 201 -19.52 -3.51 -23.96
CA LEU A 201 -18.34 -3.67 -24.81
C LEU A 201 -18.23 -5.10 -25.33
N ALA A 202 -18.38 -6.10 -24.46
CA ALA A 202 -18.39 -7.51 -24.84
C ALA A 202 -19.48 -7.82 -25.88
N SER A 203 -20.68 -7.26 -25.70
CA SER A 203 -21.78 -7.40 -26.66
C SER A 203 -21.47 -6.75 -28.02
N GLY A 204 -21.00 -5.50 -28.02
CA GLY A 204 -20.67 -4.75 -29.23
C GLY A 204 -19.44 -5.28 -29.99
N LEU A 205 -18.56 -6.01 -29.30
CA LEU A 205 -17.31 -6.56 -29.83
C LEU A 205 -17.36 -8.09 -29.98
N ARG A 206 -18.54 -8.70 -30.05
CA ARG A 206 -18.71 -10.15 -30.27
C ARG A 206 -17.92 -10.69 -31.47
N HIS A 207 -17.83 -9.90 -32.54
CA HIS A 207 -17.04 -10.24 -33.73
C HIS A 207 -15.52 -10.33 -33.45
N ARG A 208 -15.06 -9.84 -32.29
CA ARG A 208 -13.68 -9.89 -31.79
C ARG A 208 -13.55 -10.70 -30.51
N ALA A 209 -14.52 -11.54 -30.14
CA ALA A 209 -14.50 -12.31 -28.89
C ALA A 209 -13.24 -13.17 -28.69
N GLY A 210 -12.56 -13.58 -29.76
CA GLY A 210 -11.30 -14.34 -29.67
C GLY A 210 -10.07 -13.54 -29.22
N ILE A 211 -10.14 -12.20 -29.18
CA ILE A 211 -9.03 -11.34 -28.72
C ILE A 211 -9.39 -10.52 -27.47
N ILE A 212 -10.68 -10.38 -27.17
CA ILE A 212 -11.14 -9.72 -25.95
C ILE A 212 -11.02 -10.70 -24.79
N ASN A 213 -10.22 -10.33 -23.79
CA ASN A 213 -9.88 -11.12 -22.61
C ASN A 213 -9.73 -10.16 -21.41
N PRO A 214 -9.52 -10.67 -20.17
CA PRO A 214 -9.37 -9.82 -18.99
C PRO A 214 -8.34 -8.71 -19.13
N ALA A 215 -7.13 -9.02 -19.63
CA ALA A 215 -6.11 -7.99 -19.86
C ALA A 215 -6.50 -7.00 -20.95
N SER A 216 -6.91 -7.45 -22.15
CA SER A 216 -7.22 -6.53 -23.25
C SER A 216 -8.41 -5.63 -22.95
N MET A 217 -9.43 -6.12 -22.23
CA MET A 217 -10.51 -5.29 -21.72
C MET A 217 -9.99 -4.23 -20.75
N LYS A 218 -9.19 -4.63 -19.75
CA LYS A 218 -8.59 -3.72 -18.77
C LYS A 218 -7.71 -2.66 -19.45
N GLN A 219 -6.88 -3.07 -20.42
CA GLN A 219 -6.07 -2.16 -21.24
C GLN A 219 -6.93 -1.16 -22.00
N GLY A 220 -8.01 -1.60 -22.66
CA GLY A 220 -8.91 -0.73 -23.39
C GLY A 220 -9.60 0.31 -22.50
N LEU A 221 -10.04 -0.10 -21.30
CA LEU A 221 -10.64 0.80 -20.31
C LEU A 221 -9.64 1.83 -19.79
N MET A 222 -8.42 1.40 -19.45
CA MET A 222 -7.39 2.31 -18.91
C MET A 222 -6.85 3.27 -19.98
N ALA A 223 -6.65 2.79 -21.22
CA ALA A 223 -6.16 3.62 -22.32
C ALA A 223 -7.18 4.65 -22.83
N SER A 224 -8.48 4.38 -22.61
CA SER A 224 -9.57 5.30 -22.97
C SER A 224 -9.92 6.29 -21.87
N ALA A 225 -9.56 6.01 -20.63
CA ALA A 225 -9.93 6.81 -19.47
C ALA A 225 -9.47 8.27 -19.60
N ARG A 226 -10.33 9.19 -19.15
CA ARG A 226 -10.07 10.62 -19.12
C ARG A 226 -9.59 11.01 -17.72
N ARG A 227 -8.34 11.46 -17.62
CA ARG A 227 -7.78 11.97 -16.37
C ARG A 227 -8.56 13.17 -15.83
N LEU A 228 -8.76 13.14 -14.53
CA LEU A 228 -9.31 14.22 -13.73
C LEU A 228 -8.18 15.18 -13.34
N PRO A 229 -8.35 16.50 -13.56
CA PRO A 229 -7.30 17.48 -13.28
C PRO A 229 -7.05 17.61 -11.77
N GLY A 230 -5.78 17.74 -11.38
CA GLY A 230 -5.39 17.96 -9.97
C GLY A 230 -5.53 16.74 -9.05
N ILE A 231 -5.81 15.56 -9.58
CA ILE A 231 -5.92 14.31 -8.82
C ILE A 231 -4.74 13.39 -9.18
N ASN A 232 -4.12 12.74 -8.20
CA ASN A 232 -2.98 11.85 -8.45
C ASN A 232 -3.41 10.43 -8.84
N MET A 233 -2.49 9.66 -9.41
CA MET A 233 -2.74 8.32 -9.92
C MET A 233 -3.22 7.32 -8.85
N PHE A 234 -2.88 7.51 -7.57
CA PHE A 234 -3.33 6.63 -6.48
C PHE A 234 -4.77 6.91 -6.02
N GLU A 235 -5.39 7.99 -6.50
CA GLU A 235 -6.81 8.29 -6.26
C GLU A 235 -7.69 7.97 -7.46
N GLN A 236 -7.21 8.26 -8.68
CA GLN A 236 -8.01 8.13 -9.91
C GLN A 236 -7.62 6.98 -10.83
N GLY A 237 -6.48 6.33 -10.61
CA GLY A 237 -5.92 5.40 -11.60
C GLY A 237 -5.65 6.09 -12.92
N ALA A 238 -6.04 5.45 -14.02
CA ALA A 238 -5.96 6.02 -15.37
C ALA A 238 -6.96 7.17 -15.61
N GLY A 239 -7.97 7.32 -14.73
CA GLY A 239 -8.97 8.38 -14.77
C GLY A 239 -10.40 7.87 -14.90
N LYS A 240 -11.30 8.78 -15.26
CA LYS A 240 -12.73 8.50 -15.45
C LYS A 240 -12.97 7.67 -16.71
N ILE A 241 -13.74 6.61 -16.58
CA ILE A 241 -14.11 5.73 -17.70
C ILE A 241 -14.74 6.50 -18.88
N ASP A 242 -14.39 6.11 -20.11
CA ASP A 242 -14.98 6.59 -21.36
C ASP A 242 -15.39 5.39 -22.23
N LEU A 243 -16.68 5.02 -22.17
CA LEU A 243 -17.23 3.87 -22.89
C LEU A 243 -17.03 3.95 -24.41
N VAL A 244 -17.26 5.13 -25.00
CA VAL A 244 -17.22 5.30 -26.46
C VAL A 244 -15.78 5.18 -26.95
N ARG A 245 -14.85 5.83 -26.26
CA ARG A 245 -13.43 5.73 -26.59
C ARG A 245 -12.89 4.33 -26.32
N ALA A 246 -13.35 3.64 -25.27
CA ALA A 246 -13.01 2.24 -25.01
C ALA A 246 -13.43 1.34 -26.19
N TYR A 247 -14.66 1.49 -26.68
CA TYR A 247 -15.15 0.75 -27.85
C TYR A 247 -14.29 1.01 -29.09
N GLN A 248 -13.95 2.29 -29.36
CA GLN A 248 -13.09 2.65 -30.48
C GLN A 248 -11.71 1.98 -30.38
N ILE A 249 -11.05 2.05 -29.23
CA ILE A 249 -9.75 1.41 -29.01
C ILE A 249 -9.86 -0.11 -29.20
N LEU A 250 -10.85 -0.76 -28.59
CA LEU A 250 -11.03 -2.21 -28.66
C LEU A 250 -11.45 -2.70 -30.06
N SER A 251 -12.17 -1.88 -30.83
CA SER A 251 -12.60 -2.22 -32.21
C SER A 251 -11.43 -2.40 -33.18
N VAL A 252 -10.30 -1.72 -32.92
CA VAL A 252 -9.05 -1.83 -33.71
C VAL A 252 -7.89 -2.42 -32.91
N TYR A 253 -8.13 -2.84 -31.67
CA TYR A 253 -7.13 -3.42 -30.79
C TYR A 253 -6.40 -4.60 -31.44
N VAL A 254 -5.08 -4.61 -31.25
CA VAL A 254 -4.19 -5.71 -31.60
C VAL A 254 -3.63 -6.23 -30.28
N PRO A 255 -3.69 -7.56 -30.02
CA PRO A 255 -3.14 -8.14 -28.81
C PRO A 255 -1.71 -7.68 -28.54
N GLN A 256 -1.48 -7.07 -27.38
CA GLN A 256 -0.19 -6.48 -27.02
C GLN A 256 0.01 -6.45 -25.50
N ALA A 257 1.26 -6.24 -25.09
CA ALA A 257 1.61 -5.86 -23.74
C ALA A 257 1.42 -4.35 -23.54
N SER A 258 1.13 -3.92 -22.32
CA SER A 258 1.15 -2.51 -21.92
C SER A 258 1.58 -2.36 -20.47
N LEU A 259 1.88 -1.12 -20.08
CA LEU A 259 2.41 -0.78 -18.76
C LEU A 259 1.47 0.21 -18.07
N PHE A 260 1.31 0.05 -16.76
CA PHE A 260 0.62 1.02 -15.93
C PHE A 260 1.38 1.32 -14.62
N PRO A 261 1.72 2.59 -14.34
CA PRO A 261 1.56 3.75 -15.21
C PRO A 261 2.35 3.60 -16.53
N SER A 262 1.88 4.25 -17.60
CA SER A 262 2.45 4.09 -18.95
C SER A 262 3.74 4.89 -19.19
N TYR A 263 4.11 5.75 -18.25
CA TYR A 263 5.35 6.53 -18.21
C TYR A 263 5.62 6.93 -16.76
N LEU A 264 6.84 7.33 -16.46
CA LEU A 264 7.28 7.85 -15.17
C LEU A 264 7.83 9.27 -15.35
N ASP A 265 6.99 10.29 -15.21
CA ASP A 265 7.43 11.70 -15.20
C ASP A 265 7.39 12.25 -13.77
N LEU A 266 8.49 12.10 -13.05
CA LEU A 266 8.63 12.58 -11.68
C LEU A 266 8.70 14.12 -11.59
N THR A 267 8.49 14.84 -12.70
CA THR A 267 8.29 16.30 -12.70
C THR A 267 6.80 16.69 -12.74
N GLU A 268 5.91 15.73 -13.02
CA GLU A 268 4.46 15.95 -13.12
C GLU A 268 3.75 15.79 -11.77
N CYS A 269 3.74 16.87 -10.96
CA CYS A 269 3.28 16.72 -9.59
C CYS A 269 1.78 16.48 -9.36
N GLN A 270 0.94 16.82 -10.33
CA GLN A 270 -0.49 16.57 -10.20
C GLN A 270 -0.80 15.08 -10.23
N TYR A 271 -0.04 14.29 -10.99
CA TYR A 271 -0.36 12.88 -11.24
C TYR A 271 0.62 11.91 -10.55
N MET A 272 1.91 12.23 -10.52
CA MET A 272 2.99 11.33 -10.03
C MET A 272 3.34 11.52 -8.55
N TRP A 273 2.39 11.97 -7.73
CA TRP A 273 2.57 11.96 -6.28
C TRP A 273 2.74 10.51 -5.77
N PRO A 274 3.63 10.21 -4.79
CA PRO A 274 4.49 11.14 -4.06
C PRO A 274 5.82 11.44 -4.76
N TYR A 275 6.19 10.66 -5.76
CA TYR A 275 7.50 10.68 -6.42
C TYR A 275 7.91 12.05 -6.96
N CYS A 276 6.94 12.88 -7.34
CA CYS A 276 7.20 14.21 -7.85
C CYS A 276 7.68 15.25 -6.80
N THR A 277 7.38 14.99 -5.52
CA THR A 277 7.46 16.01 -4.47
C THR A 277 8.89 16.18 -3.92
N GLN A 278 9.80 15.32 -4.38
CA GLN A 278 11.20 15.32 -4.04
C GLN A 278 12.03 15.04 -5.29
N PRO A 279 12.99 15.91 -5.66
CA PRO A 279 13.96 15.60 -6.70
C PRO A 279 14.92 14.50 -6.24
N LEU A 280 15.50 13.79 -7.19
CA LEU A 280 16.50 12.76 -6.94
C LEU A 280 17.87 13.37 -6.68
N TYR A 281 18.74 12.66 -5.99
CA TYR A 281 20.10 13.10 -5.72
C TYR A 281 21.01 11.91 -5.38
N HIS A 282 22.32 12.09 -5.50
CA HIS A 282 23.28 11.00 -5.27
C HIS A 282 23.34 10.57 -3.79
N GLY A 283 23.51 9.27 -3.54
CA GLY A 283 23.64 8.71 -2.20
C GLY A 283 22.33 8.59 -1.41
N SER A 284 21.17 8.85 -2.02
CA SER A 284 19.85 8.49 -1.46
C SER A 284 19.57 6.99 -1.60
N ILE A 285 18.65 6.45 -0.79
CA ILE A 285 18.06 5.14 -1.10
C ILE A 285 17.34 5.23 -2.46
N PRO A 286 17.42 4.19 -3.32
CA PRO A 286 16.70 4.18 -4.58
C PRO A 286 15.19 4.38 -4.39
N VAL A 287 14.62 5.27 -5.18
CA VAL A 287 13.15 5.41 -5.27
C VAL A 287 12.62 4.24 -6.08
N ILE A 288 11.59 3.56 -5.58
CA ILE A 288 10.98 2.41 -6.25
C ILE A 288 9.64 2.83 -6.81
N VAL A 289 9.44 2.62 -8.11
CA VAL A 289 8.12 2.76 -8.75
C VAL A 289 7.68 1.41 -9.29
N ASN A 290 6.61 0.86 -8.72
CA ASN A 290 6.04 -0.40 -9.21
C ASN A 290 5.10 -0.17 -10.38
N VAL A 291 5.37 -0.87 -11.48
CA VAL A 291 4.62 -0.83 -12.73
C VAL A 291 3.96 -2.18 -12.96
N THR A 292 2.66 -2.17 -13.25
CA THR A 292 1.94 -3.36 -13.68
C THR A 292 2.15 -3.57 -15.17
N ILE A 293 2.59 -4.77 -15.54
CA ILE A 293 2.66 -5.25 -16.93
C ILE A 293 1.34 -5.96 -17.21
N LEU A 294 0.58 -5.52 -18.19
CA LEU A 294 -0.63 -6.21 -18.67
C LEU A 294 -0.33 -6.93 -19.99
N ASN A 295 -0.56 -8.24 -20.04
CA ASN A 295 -0.37 -9.08 -21.22
C ASN A 295 -1.71 -9.38 -21.89
N GLY A 296 -2.09 -8.57 -22.89
CA GLY A 296 -3.33 -8.80 -23.64
C GLY A 296 -3.23 -9.85 -24.75
N MET A 297 -2.09 -10.53 -24.90
CA MET A 297 -1.82 -11.55 -25.93
C MET A 297 -2.26 -12.97 -25.53
N GLY A 298 -2.28 -13.29 -24.23
CA GLY A 298 -2.65 -14.63 -23.75
C GLY A 298 -2.53 -14.77 -22.23
N VAL A 299 -3.04 -15.90 -21.72
CA VAL A 299 -3.08 -16.26 -20.27
C VAL A 299 -1.69 -16.51 -19.68
N VAL A 300 -0.66 -16.58 -20.51
CA VAL A 300 0.72 -16.69 -20.04
C VAL A 300 1.56 -15.79 -20.91
N GLY A 301 2.31 -14.91 -20.28
CA GLY A 301 3.36 -14.14 -20.93
C GLY A 301 4.73 -14.52 -20.36
N ARG A 302 5.78 -14.23 -21.10
CA ARG A 302 7.15 -14.30 -20.63
C ARG A 302 7.93 -13.08 -21.06
N ILE A 303 8.62 -12.45 -20.13
CA ILE A 303 9.65 -11.46 -20.42
C ILE A 303 10.84 -12.21 -21.03
N LEU A 304 11.14 -11.95 -22.31
CA LEU A 304 12.15 -12.72 -23.08
C LEU A 304 13.57 -12.42 -22.62
N ASP A 305 13.94 -11.14 -22.74
CA ASP A 305 15.26 -10.63 -22.38
C ASP A 305 15.16 -9.80 -21.12
N LYS A 306 16.28 -9.64 -20.42
CA LYS A 306 16.36 -8.73 -19.27
C LYS A 306 15.94 -7.33 -19.73
N PRO A 307 14.94 -6.69 -19.08
CA PRO A 307 14.57 -5.31 -19.34
C PRO A 307 15.79 -4.38 -19.30
N GLN A 308 15.89 -3.44 -20.25
CA GLN A 308 17.08 -2.60 -20.43
C GLN A 308 16.75 -1.12 -20.29
N TRP A 309 17.67 -0.38 -19.68
CA TRP A 309 17.64 1.09 -19.58
C TRP A 309 18.38 1.72 -20.76
N PHE A 310 17.73 2.67 -21.42
CA PHE A 310 18.24 3.44 -22.54
C PHE A 310 18.27 4.93 -22.17
N PRO A 311 19.42 5.43 -21.68
CA PRO A 311 19.58 6.84 -21.36
C PRO A 311 19.56 7.70 -22.63
N TYR A 312 18.89 8.85 -22.59
CA TYR A 312 18.96 9.83 -23.68
C TYR A 312 20.13 10.78 -23.44
N THR A 313 21.19 10.63 -24.23
CA THR A 313 22.39 11.49 -24.17
C THR A 313 22.10 13.00 -24.30
N PRO A 314 21.25 13.49 -25.22
CA PRO A 314 20.94 14.93 -25.27
C PRO A 314 20.11 15.41 -24.06
N HIS A 315 19.66 14.49 -23.20
CA HIS A 315 18.83 14.76 -22.03
C HIS A 315 19.44 14.16 -20.76
N ASN A 316 20.77 13.98 -20.72
CA ASN A 316 21.55 13.59 -19.55
C ASN A 316 21.05 12.31 -18.84
N GLY A 317 20.47 11.37 -19.59
CA GLY A 317 19.92 10.14 -19.03
C GLY A 317 20.95 9.25 -18.34
N GLU A 318 22.23 9.40 -18.68
CA GLU A 318 23.36 8.70 -18.09
C GLU A 318 23.58 9.02 -16.60
N TYR A 319 22.99 10.11 -16.10
CA TYR A 319 23.04 10.45 -14.68
C TYR A 319 22.08 9.62 -13.83
N LEU A 320 21.14 8.90 -14.44
CA LEU A 320 20.29 7.94 -13.75
C LEU A 320 20.91 6.54 -13.79
N GLU A 321 20.95 5.93 -12.62
CA GLU A 321 21.21 4.51 -12.45
C GLU A 321 19.88 3.80 -12.23
N ILE A 322 19.50 2.97 -13.21
CA ILE A 322 18.24 2.23 -13.18
C ILE A 322 18.55 0.75 -12.96
N SER A 323 17.94 0.19 -11.91
CA SER A 323 17.88 -1.27 -11.71
C SER A 323 16.42 -1.72 -11.68
N LEU A 324 16.18 -2.96 -12.11
CA LEU A 324 14.85 -3.47 -12.43
C LEU A 324 14.65 -4.81 -11.74
N SER A 325 13.55 -4.94 -10.99
CA SER A 325 13.09 -6.20 -10.41
C SER A 325 11.77 -6.61 -11.07
N TYR A 326 11.63 -7.88 -11.40
CA TYR A 326 10.50 -8.47 -12.12
C TYR A 326 10.45 -9.97 -11.77
N PRO A 327 9.36 -10.71 -12.07
CA PRO A 327 9.24 -12.12 -11.70
C PRO A 327 10.50 -12.93 -12.08
N ASP A 328 11.04 -13.72 -11.15
CA ASP A 328 12.36 -14.38 -11.31
C ASP A 328 12.45 -15.30 -12.54
N ASN A 329 11.33 -15.91 -12.90
CA ASN A 329 11.19 -16.77 -14.10
C ASN A 329 10.76 -15.99 -15.36
N GLY A 330 10.54 -14.69 -15.24
CA GLY A 330 10.00 -13.79 -16.25
C GLY A 330 8.54 -14.07 -16.60
N ILE A 331 7.83 -14.95 -15.88
CA ILE A 331 6.47 -15.38 -16.20
C ILE A 331 5.47 -14.31 -15.75
N LEU A 332 4.57 -13.96 -16.66
CA LEU A 332 3.37 -13.17 -16.41
C LEU A 332 2.20 -14.15 -16.41
N TRP A 333 1.51 -14.26 -15.28
CA TRP A 333 0.37 -15.15 -15.13
C TRP A 333 -0.60 -14.60 -14.07
N PRO A 334 -1.93 -14.70 -14.30
CA PRO A 334 -2.57 -15.17 -15.53
C PRO A 334 -2.59 -14.13 -16.65
N TRP A 335 -2.70 -12.83 -16.38
CA TRP A 335 -2.73 -11.84 -17.47
C TRP A 335 -1.77 -10.68 -17.23
N SER A 336 -1.04 -10.73 -16.13
CA SER A 336 -0.24 -9.62 -15.67
C SER A 336 1.01 -10.08 -14.93
N GLY A 337 1.88 -9.11 -14.69
CA GLY A 337 3.01 -9.24 -13.78
C GLY A 337 3.50 -7.86 -13.38
N TYR A 338 4.66 -7.78 -12.74
CA TYR A 338 5.18 -6.54 -12.21
C TYR A 338 6.56 -6.20 -12.80
N LEU A 339 6.86 -4.91 -12.79
CA LEU A 339 8.19 -4.34 -13.00
C LEU A 339 8.41 -3.27 -11.94
N ALA A 340 9.28 -3.54 -10.97
CA ALA A 340 9.72 -2.56 -9.99
C ALA A 340 10.95 -1.81 -10.54
N VAL A 341 10.80 -0.51 -10.73
CA VAL A 341 11.85 0.37 -11.24
C VAL A 341 12.53 1.05 -10.07
N HIS A 342 13.78 0.68 -9.81
CA HIS A 342 14.63 1.29 -8.78
C HIS A 342 15.48 2.38 -9.41
N ILE A 343 15.30 3.61 -8.96
CA ILE A 343 15.90 4.82 -9.54
C ILE A 343 16.89 5.42 -8.54
N SER A 344 18.17 5.47 -8.91
CA SER A 344 19.23 6.18 -8.19
C SER A 344 19.96 7.16 -9.09
N VAL A 345 20.80 8.00 -8.49
CA VAL A 345 21.60 9.01 -9.20
C VAL A 345 23.07 8.64 -9.12
N SER A 346 23.73 8.62 -10.28
CA SER A 346 25.16 8.34 -10.40
C SER A 346 26.02 9.36 -9.64
N GLU A 347 27.20 8.92 -9.19
CA GLU A 347 28.17 9.79 -8.49
C GLU A 347 28.59 11.00 -9.35
N ALA A 348 28.65 10.84 -10.67
CA ALA A 348 28.98 11.91 -11.62
C ALA A 348 28.01 13.10 -11.58
N ALA A 349 26.79 12.89 -11.07
CA ALA A 349 25.76 13.93 -10.92
C ALA A 349 25.59 14.41 -9.46
N SER A 350 26.52 14.08 -8.56
CA SER A 350 26.44 14.40 -7.13
C SER A 350 26.33 15.91 -6.82
N ASP A 351 26.94 16.75 -7.65
CA ASP A 351 26.90 18.22 -7.60
C ASP A 351 26.11 18.86 -8.76
N TRP A 352 25.41 18.03 -9.56
CA TRP A 352 24.71 18.48 -10.75
C TRP A 352 23.23 18.79 -10.45
N SER A 353 22.64 19.69 -11.26
CA SER A 353 21.20 19.95 -11.22
C SER A 353 20.62 20.03 -12.62
N GLY A 354 19.42 19.47 -12.80
CA GLY A 354 18.69 19.56 -14.05
C GLY A 354 17.72 18.41 -14.25
N THR A 355 17.11 18.37 -15.43
CA THR A 355 16.17 17.31 -15.82
C THR A 355 16.90 16.24 -16.61
N VAL A 356 16.59 14.98 -16.28
CA VAL A 356 17.13 13.78 -16.93
C VAL A 356 16.02 12.99 -17.59
N GLN A 357 16.33 12.34 -18.72
CA GLN A 357 15.37 11.51 -19.45
C GLN A 357 15.99 10.25 -20.05
N GLY A 358 15.16 9.23 -20.21
CA GLY A 358 15.46 8.02 -20.96
C GLY A 358 14.24 7.12 -21.02
N HIS A 359 14.42 5.85 -21.38
CA HIS A 359 13.35 4.88 -21.30
C HIS A 359 13.84 3.49 -20.92
N ILE A 360 12.94 2.70 -20.36
CA ILE A 360 13.13 1.27 -20.16
C ILE A 360 12.42 0.53 -21.28
N GLU A 361 13.06 -0.44 -21.91
CA GLU A 361 12.46 -1.32 -22.92
C GLU A 361 12.39 -2.76 -22.39
N LEU A 362 11.26 -3.42 -22.62
CA LEU A 362 11.11 -4.86 -22.39
C LEU A 362 10.22 -5.48 -23.47
N THR A 363 10.45 -6.75 -23.75
CA THR A 363 9.65 -7.52 -24.70
C THR A 363 8.96 -8.67 -23.99
N VAL A 364 7.64 -8.71 -24.11
CA VAL A 364 6.81 -9.84 -23.65
C VAL A 364 6.51 -10.73 -24.86
N GLU A 365 6.68 -12.03 -24.68
CA GLU A 365 6.21 -13.06 -25.59
C GLU A 365 5.05 -13.84 -24.97
N SER A 366 4.05 -14.19 -25.77
CA SER A 366 2.93 -15.03 -25.38
C SER A 366 2.71 -16.12 -26.42
N PRO A 367 2.36 -17.36 -26.04
CA PRO A 367 1.97 -18.40 -26.99
C PRO A 367 0.82 -17.92 -27.92
N PRO A 368 0.78 -18.36 -29.19
CA PRO A 368 1.67 -19.33 -29.81
C PRO A 368 2.98 -18.75 -30.38
N GLN A 369 3.27 -17.44 -30.25
CA GLN A 369 4.53 -16.71 -30.56
C GLN A 369 4.26 -15.20 -30.81
N GLN A 370 3.26 -14.62 -30.14
CA GLN A 370 3.00 -13.18 -30.23
C GLN A 370 4.02 -12.43 -29.38
N ARG A 371 4.61 -11.38 -29.92
CA ARG A 371 5.59 -10.55 -29.22
C ARG A 371 5.12 -9.10 -29.19
N SER A 372 5.33 -8.47 -28.04
CA SER A 372 5.04 -7.07 -27.84
C SER A 372 6.18 -6.42 -27.07
N THR A 373 6.85 -5.46 -27.72
CA THR A 373 7.88 -4.64 -27.07
C THR A 373 7.22 -3.36 -26.56
N VAL A 374 7.44 -3.04 -25.29
CA VAL A 374 6.90 -1.83 -24.65
C VAL A 374 8.05 -0.96 -24.15
N ARG A 375 7.82 0.37 -24.19
CA ARG A 375 8.77 1.37 -23.73
C ARG A 375 8.16 2.21 -22.62
N LEU A 376 8.82 2.24 -21.47
CA LEU A 376 8.46 3.07 -20.33
C LEU A 376 9.36 4.31 -20.31
N ALA A 377 8.84 5.46 -20.70
CA ALA A 377 9.58 6.71 -20.60
C ALA A 377 9.80 7.09 -19.14
N VAL A 378 11.02 7.53 -18.80
CA VAL A 378 11.39 8.00 -17.46
C VAL A 378 11.94 9.41 -17.57
N LYS A 379 11.42 10.32 -16.75
CA LYS A 379 11.85 11.70 -16.63
C LYS A 379 11.86 12.11 -15.15
N ALA A 380 12.94 12.73 -14.71
CA ALA A 380 13.08 13.16 -13.32
C ALA A 380 13.95 14.43 -13.22
N ASN A 381 13.89 15.10 -12.07
CA ASN A 381 14.82 16.16 -11.73
C ASN A 381 15.88 15.62 -10.77
N ILE A 382 17.14 15.99 -11.02
CA ILE A 382 18.27 15.76 -10.12
C ILE A 382 18.69 17.10 -9.50
N ILE A 383 19.09 17.05 -8.23
CA ILE A 383 19.73 18.17 -7.52
C ILE A 383 21.05 17.71 -6.89
N PRO A 384 21.93 18.66 -6.48
CA PRO A 384 23.07 18.35 -5.66
C PRO A 384 22.65 17.67 -4.37
N THR A 385 23.51 16.80 -3.86
CA THR A 385 23.27 16.05 -2.62
C THR A 385 22.91 17.01 -1.48
N PRO A 386 21.70 16.92 -0.90
CA PRO A 386 21.30 17.78 0.19
C PRO A 386 22.22 17.63 1.41
N PRO A 387 22.37 18.69 2.22
CA PRO A 387 23.11 18.59 3.48
C PRO A 387 22.56 17.47 4.35
N ARG A 388 23.45 16.67 4.96
CA ARG A 388 23.12 15.53 5.83
C ARG A 388 22.01 15.84 6.84
N HIS A 389 22.06 16.99 7.51
CA HIS A 389 21.09 17.38 8.54
C HIS A 389 19.66 17.61 8.00
N LYS A 390 19.47 17.67 6.68
CA LYS A 390 18.15 17.75 6.03
C LYS A 390 17.64 16.40 5.53
N ARG A 391 18.40 15.32 5.72
CA ARG A 391 18.06 13.99 5.19
C ARG A 391 17.55 13.09 6.32
N ILE A 392 16.32 12.62 6.17
CA ILE A 392 15.59 11.78 7.11
C ILE A 392 15.39 10.42 6.46
N LEU A 393 15.73 9.38 7.20
CA LEU A 393 15.46 8.01 6.83
C LEU A 393 14.23 7.53 7.61
N TRP A 394 13.15 7.18 6.90
CA TRP A 394 11.97 6.52 7.46
C TRP A 394 12.21 5.02 7.52
N ASP A 395 12.09 4.43 8.69
CA ASP A 395 12.14 2.98 8.83
C ASP A 395 10.82 2.34 8.42
N GLN A 396 10.79 1.68 7.25
CA GLN A 396 9.64 0.90 6.79
C GLN A 396 9.82 -0.60 7.04
N TYR A 397 11.06 -1.04 7.26
CA TYR A 397 11.41 -2.46 7.29
C TYR A 397 10.86 -3.16 8.53
N HIS A 398 10.76 -2.43 9.63
CA HIS A 398 10.24 -2.92 10.91
C HIS A 398 8.76 -2.62 11.14
N ASN A 399 8.09 -1.96 10.19
CA ASN A 399 6.63 -1.90 10.19
C ASN A 399 6.05 -3.23 9.71
N LEU A 400 4.88 -3.58 10.24
CA LEU A 400 4.19 -4.80 9.84
C LEU A 400 3.99 -4.83 8.35
N ARG A 401 4.27 -6.01 7.81
CA ARG A 401 4.05 -6.32 6.40
C ARG A 401 2.59 -6.58 6.08
N TYR A 402 1.70 -6.16 6.99
CA TYR A 402 0.30 -6.52 7.09
C TYR A 402 0.09 -7.95 7.63
N PRO A 403 -0.83 -8.17 8.58
CA PRO A 403 -0.64 -9.31 9.45
C PRO A 403 -1.32 -10.62 8.99
N GLN A 404 -0.63 -11.73 9.26
CA GLN A 404 -1.26 -13.06 9.39
C GLN A 404 -1.90 -13.29 10.77
N GLY A 405 -1.74 -12.32 11.69
CA GLY A 405 -2.18 -12.35 13.08
C GLY A 405 -3.12 -11.21 13.44
N TYR A 406 -3.55 -11.15 14.70
CA TYR A 406 -4.37 -10.03 15.19
C TYR A 406 -3.45 -8.91 15.69
N PHE A 407 -3.47 -7.77 15.01
CA PHE A 407 -2.80 -6.55 15.43
C PHE A 407 -3.87 -5.49 15.66
N PRO A 408 -4.06 -5.07 16.91
CA PRO A 408 -5.13 -4.16 17.27
C PRO A 408 -4.84 -2.74 16.81
N ARG A 409 -5.89 -1.97 16.53
CA ARG A 409 -5.78 -0.53 16.23
C ARG A 409 -4.93 0.23 17.25
N ASP A 410 -4.19 1.20 16.75
CA ASP A 410 -3.42 2.18 17.54
C ASP A 410 -4.32 2.86 18.58
N ASN A 411 -5.50 3.29 18.15
CA ASN A 411 -6.47 3.95 19.01
C ASN A 411 -7.45 2.96 19.65
N LEU A 412 -7.20 2.62 20.90
CA LEU A 412 -8.05 1.71 21.71
C LEU A 412 -9.51 2.19 21.93
N LYS A 413 -9.85 3.43 21.56
CA LYS A 413 -11.25 3.90 21.55
C LYS A 413 -12.04 3.46 20.32
N MET A 414 -11.36 3.06 19.25
CA MET A 414 -12.01 2.57 18.03
C MET A 414 -12.45 1.11 18.22
N LYS A 415 -13.77 0.88 18.24
CA LYS A 415 -14.36 -0.44 18.56
C LYS A 415 -15.00 -1.17 17.38
N ASN A 416 -15.18 -0.48 16.25
CA ASN A 416 -15.97 -1.01 15.12
C ASN A 416 -15.16 -1.95 14.21
N ASP A 417 -13.83 -1.84 14.24
CA ASP A 417 -12.90 -2.69 13.50
C ASP A 417 -11.67 -2.90 14.39
N PRO A 418 -11.45 -4.11 14.92
CA PRO A 418 -10.39 -4.34 15.88
C PRO A 418 -9.00 -4.32 15.24
N LEU A 419 -8.89 -4.58 13.93
CA LEU A 419 -7.62 -4.82 13.24
C LEU A 419 -7.04 -3.51 12.68
N ASP A 420 -5.71 -3.34 12.81
CA ASP A 420 -5.01 -2.31 12.06
C ASP A 420 -4.64 -2.79 10.66
N TRP A 421 -5.24 -2.15 9.67
CA TRP A 421 -5.13 -2.47 8.27
C TRP A 421 -4.60 -1.30 7.44
N ASN A 422 -4.23 -0.18 8.07
CA ASN A 422 -4.00 1.07 7.35
C ASN A 422 -2.61 1.16 6.68
N GLY A 423 -1.74 0.16 6.89
CA GLY A 423 -0.41 0.06 6.32
C GLY A 423 0.48 1.22 6.73
N ASP A 424 1.34 1.03 7.72
CA ASP A 424 2.18 2.08 8.30
C ASP A 424 3.29 2.52 7.35
N HIS A 425 2.98 3.55 6.57
CA HIS A 425 3.88 4.09 5.57
C HIS A 425 3.81 5.61 5.56
N ILE A 426 4.96 6.25 5.31
CA ILE A 426 5.08 7.70 5.23
C ILE A 426 4.19 8.38 4.17
N HIS A 427 3.59 7.60 3.27
CA HIS A 427 2.72 8.07 2.18
C HIS A 427 1.27 7.56 2.31
N THR A 428 0.93 6.86 3.40
CA THR A 428 -0.41 6.32 3.67
C THR A 428 -1.05 7.10 4.82
N ASN A 429 -1.20 6.49 6.00
CA ASN A 429 -1.67 7.11 7.24
C ASN A 429 -0.75 8.22 7.75
N PHE A 430 0.54 8.20 7.40
CA PHE A 430 1.52 9.25 7.78
C PHE A 430 1.76 10.33 6.71
N LYS A 431 0.92 10.40 5.67
CA LYS A 431 1.04 11.38 4.58
C LYS A 431 1.15 12.84 5.07
N ASP A 432 0.38 13.23 6.07
CA ASP A 432 0.39 14.62 6.56
C ASP A 432 1.74 14.98 7.20
N MET A 433 2.37 14.03 7.89
CA MET A 433 3.73 14.20 8.42
C MET A 433 4.75 14.34 7.30
N TYR A 434 4.67 13.50 6.26
CA TYR A 434 5.51 13.62 5.07
C TYR A 434 5.41 15.00 4.45
N GLN A 435 4.19 15.47 4.19
CA GLN A 435 3.95 16.79 3.60
C GLN A 435 4.51 17.89 4.48
N HIS A 436 4.31 17.82 5.79
CA HIS A 436 4.86 18.81 6.73
C HIS A 436 6.39 18.86 6.66
N LEU A 437 7.05 17.71 6.76
CA LEU A 437 8.52 17.60 6.73
C LEU A 437 9.10 18.06 5.38
N ARG A 438 8.46 17.71 4.26
CA ARG A 438 8.83 18.19 2.92
C ARG A 438 8.67 19.70 2.79
N ASN A 439 7.57 20.26 3.30
CA ASN A 439 7.29 21.71 3.23
C ASN A 439 8.31 22.55 4.02
N ILE A 440 8.88 22.01 5.10
CA ILE A 440 9.93 22.70 5.87
C ILE A 440 11.36 22.38 5.35
N GLY A 441 11.49 21.58 4.30
CA GLY A 441 12.73 21.39 3.54
C GLY A 441 13.55 20.14 3.86
N PHE A 442 12.98 19.14 4.54
CA PHE A 442 13.64 17.85 4.76
C PHE A 442 13.42 16.89 3.62
N TYR A 443 14.44 16.13 3.22
CA TYR A 443 14.40 15.03 2.27
C TYR A 443 14.17 13.72 3.00
N ILE A 444 13.24 12.91 2.51
CA ILE A 444 12.79 11.71 3.21
C ILE A 444 12.98 10.52 2.29
N GLU A 445 13.73 9.54 2.77
CA GLU A 445 13.96 8.26 2.11
C GLU A 445 13.26 7.14 2.88
N VAL A 446 12.80 6.10 2.18
CA VAL A 446 12.12 4.95 2.78
C VAL A 446 13.08 3.78 2.87
N LEU A 447 13.37 3.31 4.08
CA LEU A 447 14.24 2.17 4.35
C LEU A 447 13.44 0.87 4.35
N GLY A 448 13.48 0.13 3.24
CA GLY A 448 12.87 -1.21 3.13
C GLY A 448 13.82 -2.37 3.45
N ARG A 449 14.89 -2.14 4.23
CA ARG A 449 15.90 -3.17 4.59
C ARG A 449 16.42 -2.97 6.02
N ALA A 450 17.01 -4.02 6.58
CA ALA A 450 17.66 -4.01 7.88
C ALA A 450 18.67 -2.86 8.06
N TYR A 451 18.88 -2.40 9.30
CA TYR A 451 19.77 -1.27 9.63
C TYR A 451 21.24 -1.48 9.27
N THR A 452 21.65 -2.73 9.08
CA THR A 452 22.97 -3.11 8.60
C THR A 452 23.22 -2.73 7.14
N CYS A 453 22.16 -2.42 6.37
CA CYS A 453 22.23 -2.16 4.93
C CYS A 453 22.34 -0.68 4.55
N PHE A 454 22.26 0.27 5.49
CA PHE A 454 22.41 1.71 5.20
C PHE A 454 23.63 2.34 5.89
N ASP A 455 24.17 3.38 5.25
CA ASP A 455 25.26 4.18 5.79
C ASP A 455 24.71 5.42 6.53
N ALA A 456 24.85 5.44 7.86
CA ALA A 456 24.37 6.53 8.71
C ALA A 456 25.09 7.86 8.49
N ARG A 457 26.24 7.87 7.81
CA ARG A 457 26.95 9.11 7.45
C ARG A 457 26.17 9.93 6.41
N HIS A 458 25.24 9.32 5.69
CA HIS A 458 24.42 10.00 4.69
C HIS A 458 23.19 10.70 5.28
N TYR A 459 22.72 10.28 6.46
CA TYR A 459 21.44 10.72 7.02
C TYR A 459 21.64 11.44 8.35
N GLY A 460 20.89 12.52 8.58
CA GLY A 460 20.90 13.23 9.87
C GLY A 460 20.02 12.54 10.91
N VAL A 461 18.90 11.95 10.46
CA VAL A 461 17.87 11.38 11.32
C VAL A 461 17.43 10.02 10.77
N LEU A 462 17.29 9.03 11.65
CA LEU A 462 16.47 7.84 11.45
C LEU A 462 15.17 8.02 12.24
N LEU A 463 14.04 7.86 11.56
CA LEU A 463 12.70 8.02 12.10
C LEU A 463 12.04 6.63 12.13
N VAL A 464 11.79 6.14 13.34
CA VAL A 464 11.17 4.83 13.62
C VAL A 464 9.78 5.10 14.19
N VAL A 465 8.74 4.71 13.45
CA VAL A 465 7.36 5.04 13.81
C VAL A 465 6.54 3.78 13.75
N ASP A 466 5.88 3.51 14.87
CA ASP A 466 5.05 2.33 15.09
C ASP A 466 5.67 1.00 14.62
N PRO A 467 6.86 0.63 15.13
CA PRO A 467 7.49 -0.61 14.73
C PRO A 467 6.92 -1.79 15.52
N GLU A 468 6.68 -2.91 14.84
CA GLU A 468 6.11 -4.11 15.44
C GLU A 468 6.98 -5.36 15.23
N GLU A 469 7.98 -5.28 14.36
CA GLU A 469 8.95 -6.36 14.13
C GLU A 469 10.09 -6.38 15.18
N GLU A 470 10.78 -7.51 15.25
CA GLU A 470 11.97 -7.68 16.10
C GLU A 470 13.24 -7.09 15.45
N TYR A 471 14.22 -6.71 16.28
CA TYR A 471 15.52 -6.24 15.84
C TYR A 471 16.59 -7.30 16.03
N HIS A 472 17.39 -7.55 14.99
CA HIS A 472 18.52 -8.46 15.11
C HIS A 472 19.65 -7.84 15.96
N ARG A 473 20.48 -8.69 16.57
CA ARG A 473 21.60 -8.23 17.42
C ARG A 473 22.54 -7.30 16.66
N GLU A 474 22.82 -7.61 15.40
CA GLU A 474 23.68 -6.83 14.51
C GLU A 474 23.11 -5.43 14.26
N GLU A 475 21.78 -5.29 14.21
CA GLU A 475 21.09 -4.01 14.04
C GLU A 475 21.18 -3.16 15.31
N ILE A 476 21.00 -3.77 16.48
CA ILE A 476 21.16 -3.10 17.77
C ILE A 476 22.60 -2.58 17.92
N GLU A 477 23.59 -3.41 17.61
CA GLU A 477 25.01 -3.01 17.66
C GLU A 477 25.33 -1.94 16.62
N LYS A 478 24.75 -2.01 15.42
CA LYS A 478 24.90 -1.00 14.36
C LYS A 478 24.28 0.34 14.77
N MET A 479 23.05 0.33 15.29
CA MET A 479 22.35 1.51 15.79
C MET A 479 23.18 2.23 16.85
N LYS A 480 23.68 1.48 17.84
CA LYS A 480 24.56 2.03 18.88
C LYS A 480 25.78 2.74 18.28
N ARG A 481 26.51 2.07 17.38
CA ARG A 481 27.68 2.67 16.73
C ARG A 481 27.30 3.93 15.94
N ASP A 482 26.20 3.91 15.22
CA ASP A 482 25.80 5.05 14.39
C ASP A 482 25.40 6.27 15.21
N VAL A 483 24.74 6.07 16.35
CA VAL A 483 24.40 7.14 17.29
C VAL A 483 25.68 7.69 17.96
N GLU A 484 26.53 6.81 18.49
CA GLU A 484 27.70 7.20 19.30
C GLU A 484 28.90 7.72 18.48
N GLN A 485 29.06 7.25 17.23
CA GLN A 485 30.25 7.51 16.42
C GLN A 485 29.95 8.28 15.13
N ASN A 486 28.81 8.00 14.49
CA ASN A 486 28.43 8.64 13.23
C ASN A 486 27.49 9.85 13.43
N GLY A 487 27.06 10.12 14.67
CA GLY A 487 26.19 11.24 15.01
C GLY A 487 24.82 11.16 14.34
N LEU A 488 24.27 9.95 14.21
CA LEU A 488 22.90 9.72 13.75
C LEU A 488 21.93 10.10 14.88
N ALA A 489 20.97 10.99 14.59
CA ALA A 489 19.84 11.19 15.49
C ALA A 489 18.78 10.11 15.23
N VAL A 490 18.16 9.61 16.29
CA VAL A 490 17.08 8.61 16.19
C VAL A 490 15.85 9.17 16.88
N ILE A 491 14.73 9.18 16.17
CA ILE A 491 13.42 9.57 16.71
C ILE A 491 12.55 8.32 16.69
N ILE A 492 12.03 7.93 17.85
CA ILE A 492 11.13 6.80 18.01
C ILE A 492 9.77 7.33 18.44
N LEU A 493 8.74 6.99 17.67
CA LEU A 493 7.34 7.19 18.00
C LEU A 493 6.74 5.79 18.18
N ALA A 494 6.41 5.45 19.41
CA ALA A 494 5.92 4.13 19.76
C ALA A 494 4.54 4.25 20.40
N ASP A 495 3.65 3.39 19.95
CA ASP A 495 2.26 3.36 20.32
C ASP A 495 2.05 2.52 21.57
N TRP A 496 0.82 2.05 21.83
CA TRP A 496 0.54 1.34 23.07
C TRP A 496 1.06 -0.10 23.09
N TYR A 497 1.38 -0.59 24.30
CA TYR A 497 1.59 -2.01 24.59
C TYR A 497 1.19 -2.31 26.03
N ASN A 498 0.31 -3.28 26.23
CA ASN A 498 -0.02 -3.79 27.57
C ASN A 498 -0.62 -5.20 27.48
N THR A 499 0.09 -6.18 28.03
CA THR A 499 -0.29 -7.60 27.93
C THR A 499 -1.64 -7.92 28.59
N THR A 500 -2.07 -7.15 29.59
CA THR A 500 -3.36 -7.36 30.27
C THR A 500 -4.52 -6.79 29.44
N VAL A 501 -4.32 -5.61 28.84
CA VAL A 501 -5.26 -5.02 27.86
C VAL A 501 -5.40 -5.93 26.65
N MET A 502 -4.28 -6.41 26.09
CA MET A 502 -4.28 -7.35 24.95
C MET A 502 -5.15 -8.59 25.22
N LYS A 503 -5.03 -9.19 26.41
CA LYS A 503 -5.87 -10.34 26.82
C LYS A 503 -7.36 -10.01 26.92
N LYS A 504 -7.72 -8.75 27.16
CA LYS A 504 -9.12 -8.27 27.28
C LYS A 504 -9.76 -7.96 25.94
N ILE A 505 -8.97 -7.51 24.96
CA ILE A 505 -9.45 -7.13 23.62
C ILE A 505 -9.43 -8.28 22.60
N LYS A 506 -9.13 -9.51 23.06
CA LYS A 506 -9.30 -10.71 22.23
C LYS A 506 -10.73 -10.84 21.74
N PHE A 507 -10.90 -11.35 20.53
CA PHE A 507 -12.22 -11.65 19.98
C PHE A 507 -12.29 -13.10 19.50
N TYR A 508 -13.51 -13.64 19.49
CA TYR A 508 -13.76 -14.95 18.91
C TYR A 508 -14.12 -14.74 17.45
N ASP A 509 -13.30 -15.30 16.58
CA ASP A 509 -13.59 -15.29 15.15
C ASP A 509 -14.48 -16.49 14.84
N GLU A 510 -15.71 -16.19 14.44
CA GLU A 510 -16.69 -17.21 14.04
C GLU A 510 -16.26 -17.93 12.75
N ASN A 511 -15.39 -17.32 11.95
CA ASN A 511 -14.87 -17.88 10.70
C ASN A 511 -13.83 -18.96 10.93
N THR A 512 -12.76 -18.67 11.67
CA THR A 512 -11.75 -19.69 12.02
C THR A 512 -12.18 -20.58 13.20
N ARG A 513 -13.26 -20.22 13.90
CA ARG A 513 -13.71 -20.83 15.15
C ARG A 513 -12.64 -20.78 16.24
N GLN A 514 -11.79 -19.77 16.22
CA GLN A 514 -10.67 -19.60 17.15
C GLN A 514 -10.75 -18.25 17.85
N TRP A 515 -10.18 -18.20 19.06
CA TRP A 515 -9.93 -16.94 19.74
C TRP A 515 -8.66 -16.32 19.15
N TRP A 516 -8.79 -15.12 18.61
CA TRP A 516 -7.65 -14.32 18.19
C TRP A 516 -7.18 -13.47 19.36
N LEU A 517 -5.92 -13.61 19.72
CA LEU A 517 -5.25 -12.76 20.69
C LEU A 517 -4.31 -11.80 19.97
N PRO A 518 -4.19 -10.55 20.43
CA PRO A 518 -3.19 -9.64 19.89
C PRO A 518 -1.78 -10.23 19.98
N GLU A 519 -1.02 -10.21 18.89
CA GLU A 519 0.39 -10.60 18.87
C GLU A 519 1.25 -9.56 19.61
N THR A 520 0.99 -8.28 19.34
CA THR A 520 1.53 -7.13 20.07
C THR A 520 0.43 -6.08 20.30
N GLY A 521 0.77 -4.96 20.95
CA GLY A 521 -0.10 -3.77 20.98
C GLY A 521 -0.11 -3.07 19.62
N GLY A 522 -0.12 -1.73 19.59
CA GLY A 522 0.26 -1.01 18.37
C GLY A 522 1.72 -1.31 18.05
N SER A 523 2.65 -0.81 18.87
CA SER A 523 4.08 -1.11 18.70
C SER A 523 4.59 -2.32 19.51
N ASN A 524 5.66 -2.96 19.03
CA ASN A 524 6.41 -4.00 19.75
C ASN A 524 7.40 -3.39 20.74
N ILE A 525 6.87 -2.95 21.88
CA ILE A 525 7.65 -2.33 22.96
C ILE A 525 8.77 -3.23 23.52
N PRO A 526 8.60 -4.55 23.70
CA PRO A 526 9.72 -5.43 24.07
C PRO A 526 10.91 -5.39 23.09
N ALA A 527 10.64 -5.39 21.78
CA ALA A 527 11.68 -5.28 20.76
C ALA A 527 12.36 -3.90 20.79
N LEU A 528 11.57 -2.82 20.88
CA LEU A 528 12.10 -1.45 21.04
C LEU A 528 12.96 -1.29 22.30
N ASN A 529 12.57 -1.90 23.41
CA ASN A 529 13.35 -1.90 24.65
C ASN A 529 14.70 -2.61 24.46
N SER A 530 14.77 -3.64 23.63
CA SER A 530 16.04 -4.30 23.29
C SER A 530 16.93 -3.39 22.43
N LEU A 531 16.35 -2.66 21.47
CA LEU A 531 17.05 -1.66 20.65
C LEU A 531 17.60 -0.49 21.51
N LEU A 532 16.83 -0.05 22.50
CA LEU A 532 17.12 1.10 23.35
C LEU A 532 18.01 0.79 24.56
N ALA A 533 18.09 -0.48 24.97
CA ALA A 533 18.85 -0.94 26.12
C ALA A 533 20.32 -0.44 26.16
N PRO A 534 21.07 -0.39 25.05
CA PRO A 534 22.46 0.10 25.07
C PRO A 534 22.60 1.56 25.53
N HIS A 535 21.54 2.36 25.42
CA HIS A 535 21.51 3.75 25.85
C HIS A 535 20.80 3.94 27.21
N GLY A 536 20.42 2.85 27.89
CA GLY A 536 19.76 2.91 29.20
C GLY A 536 18.34 3.50 29.18
N ILE A 537 17.67 3.42 28.03
CA ILE A 537 16.29 3.89 27.83
C ILE A 537 15.35 2.67 27.83
N GLN A 538 14.21 2.79 28.51
CA GLN A 538 13.17 1.77 28.53
C GLN A 538 11.78 2.42 28.49
N LEU A 539 10.93 1.93 27.60
CA LEU A 539 9.50 2.21 27.52
C LEU A 539 8.71 1.28 28.45
N SER A 540 7.58 1.79 28.94
CA SER A 540 6.69 1.08 29.85
C SER A 540 5.74 0.11 29.14
N ASP A 541 4.98 -0.66 29.90
CA ASP A 541 3.82 -1.42 29.44
C ASP A 541 2.50 -0.81 29.91
N HIS A 542 2.49 0.49 30.25
CA HIS A 542 1.31 1.24 30.64
C HIS A 542 0.77 2.04 29.45
N VAL A 543 -0.57 2.13 29.33
CA VAL A 543 -1.23 2.82 28.22
C VAL A 543 -1.95 4.05 28.74
N TYR A 544 -1.59 5.20 28.20
CA TYR A 544 -2.13 6.48 28.62
C TYR A 544 -2.84 7.21 27.50
N GLU A 545 -3.75 8.09 27.88
CA GLU A 545 -4.39 9.03 26.97
C GLU A 545 -4.65 10.39 27.64
N GLY A 546 -4.74 11.45 26.86
CA GLY A 546 -5.07 12.77 27.39
C GLY A 546 -4.61 13.93 26.53
N GLY A 547 -4.95 15.15 26.95
CA GLY A 547 -4.40 16.35 26.35
C GLY A 547 -3.01 16.64 26.90
N ILE A 548 -2.04 16.86 26.02
CA ILE A 548 -0.71 17.33 26.39
C ILE A 548 -0.49 18.74 25.85
N ARG A 549 0.36 19.51 26.53
CA ARG A 549 0.75 20.85 26.08
C ARG A 549 2.27 20.94 25.99
N LEU A 550 2.77 21.19 24.79
CA LEU A 550 4.19 21.42 24.51
C LEU A 550 4.37 22.86 24.04
N GLY A 551 4.83 23.72 24.94
CA GLY A 551 4.88 25.17 24.72
C GLY A 551 3.49 25.75 24.45
N ASP A 552 3.31 26.32 23.27
CA ASP A 552 2.04 26.91 22.82
C ASP A 552 1.13 25.93 22.06
N ARG A 553 1.58 24.69 21.84
CA ARG A 553 0.82 23.67 21.12
C ARG A 553 0.12 22.74 22.11
N SER A 554 -1.18 22.58 21.91
CA SER A 554 -1.96 21.52 22.53
C SER A 554 -2.04 20.34 21.57
N LEU A 555 -1.77 19.14 22.07
CA LEU A 555 -1.81 17.89 21.31
C LEU A 555 -2.67 16.88 22.09
N VAL A 556 -3.13 15.85 21.39
CA VAL A 556 -3.80 14.71 22.00
C VAL A 556 -2.82 13.55 22.01
N TYR A 557 -2.59 13.00 23.20
CA TYR A 557 -1.94 11.73 23.41
C TYR A 557 -3.02 10.64 23.34
N ALA A 558 -3.07 9.90 22.25
CA ALA A 558 -4.11 8.91 21.99
C ALA A 558 -3.51 7.52 22.08
N SER A 559 -3.72 6.82 23.21
CA SER A 559 -3.27 5.44 23.39
C SER A 559 -1.76 5.24 23.19
N GLY A 560 -0.92 5.91 23.99
CA GLY A 560 0.54 5.77 23.88
C GLY A 560 1.19 5.13 25.12
N THR A 561 2.38 4.56 24.94
CA THR A 561 3.19 4.06 26.07
C THR A 561 4.01 5.16 26.76
N SER A 562 4.20 5.09 28.08
CA SER A 562 5.09 6.02 28.80
C SER A 562 6.57 5.58 28.79
N ILE A 563 7.47 6.46 29.22
CA ILE A 563 8.90 6.15 29.39
C ILE A 563 9.17 5.68 30.82
N ARG A 564 9.57 4.41 31.01
CA ARG A 564 9.83 3.83 32.32
C ARG A 564 11.20 4.19 32.89
N GLN A 565 12.24 4.10 32.06
CA GLN A 565 13.62 4.36 32.47
C GLN A 565 14.27 5.29 31.44
N PHE A 566 15.00 6.27 31.93
CA PHE A 566 15.72 7.21 31.09
C PHE A 566 17.05 7.61 31.74
N PRO A 567 18.11 7.88 30.95
CA PRO A 567 19.38 8.34 31.49
C PRO A 567 19.24 9.64 32.28
N ALA A 568 19.94 9.73 33.42
CA ALA A 568 19.91 10.92 34.28
C ALA A 568 20.47 12.18 33.59
N SER A 569 21.29 12.02 32.55
CA SER A 569 21.79 13.13 31.72
C SER A 569 20.78 13.58 30.64
N GLY A 570 19.70 12.83 30.45
CA GLY A 570 18.63 13.17 29.51
C GLY A 570 17.57 14.08 30.13
N THR A 571 16.76 14.70 29.28
CA THR A 571 15.58 15.47 29.70
C THR A 571 14.32 14.63 29.50
N LEU A 572 13.51 14.52 30.54
CA LEU A 572 12.17 13.91 30.47
C LEU A 572 11.10 14.98 30.63
N VAL A 573 10.07 14.89 29.80
CA VAL A 573 8.86 15.72 29.88
C VAL A 573 7.69 14.82 30.24
N GLY A 574 6.98 15.19 31.30
CA GLY A 574 5.78 14.50 31.76
C GLY A 574 4.52 15.36 31.67
N ALA A 575 3.37 14.71 31.67
CA ALA A 575 2.05 15.34 31.71
C ALA A 575 1.12 14.57 32.64
N THR A 576 0.02 15.21 33.08
CA THR A 576 -1.07 14.48 33.73
C THR A 576 -1.90 13.81 32.65
N LEU A 577 -1.96 12.47 32.69
CA LEU A 577 -2.66 11.65 31.70
C LEU A 577 -3.60 10.66 32.37
N ASN A 578 -4.57 10.17 31.62
CA ASN A 578 -5.49 9.13 32.06
C ASN A 578 -4.88 7.75 31.75
N ASP A 579 -4.85 6.87 32.74
CA ASP A 579 -4.50 5.45 32.58
C ASP A 579 -5.66 4.74 31.85
N GLN A 580 -5.52 4.69 30.53
CA GLN A 580 -6.47 4.06 29.63
C GLN A 580 -6.47 2.54 29.82
N GLY A 581 -5.29 1.96 30.09
CA GLY A 581 -5.15 0.52 30.31
C GLY A 581 -5.96 0.04 31.50
N LYS A 582 -5.83 0.72 32.65
CA LYS A 582 -6.60 0.41 33.86
C LYS A 582 -8.10 0.58 33.65
N SER A 583 -8.51 1.63 32.93
CA SER A 583 -9.92 1.87 32.57
C SER A 583 -10.51 0.68 31.80
N ILE A 584 -9.76 0.08 30.87
CA ILE A 584 -10.17 -1.10 30.10
C ILE A 584 -10.20 -2.35 30.99
N ILE A 585 -9.18 -2.55 31.82
CA ILE A 585 -9.04 -3.75 32.67
C ILE A 585 -10.18 -3.83 33.69
N GLU A 586 -10.55 -2.71 34.31
CA GLU A 586 -11.56 -2.62 35.37
C GLU A 586 -13.01 -2.53 34.84
N GLN A 587 -13.24 -2.55 33.52
CA GLN A 587 -14.57 -2.41 32.87
C GLN A 587 -15.38 -1.19 33.32
N SER A 588 -14.72 -0.19 33.89
CA SER A 588 -15.36 0.99 34.45
C SER A 588 -15.38 2.07 33.39
N GLY A 589 -16.23 1.91 32.38
CA GLY A 589 -16.37 2.82 31.22
C GLY A 589 -16.68 4.30 31.55
N SER A 590 -16.74 4.67 32.83
CA SER A 590 -16.96 6.03 33.34
C SER A 590 -15.94 6.49 34.39
N LYS A 591 -15.04 5.64 34.89
CA LYS A 591 -14.02 6.07 35.87
C LYS A 591 -12.76 6.49 35.14
N VAL A 592 -12.37 7.74 35.35
CA VAL A 592 -11.10 8.29 34.85
C VAL A 592 -10.04 8.07 35.92
N PHE A 593 -8.97 7.35 35.57
CA PHE A 593 -7.81 7.14 36.43
C PHE A 593 -6.72 8.11 36.00
N GLU A 594 -6.62 9.25 36.67
CA GLU A 594 -5.56 10.22 36.37
C GLU A 594 -4.26 9.85 37.07
N GLU A 595 -3.16 9.95 36.33
CA GLU A 595 -1.80 9.84 36.84
C GLU A 595 -1.02 11.12 36.51
N ALA A 596 -0.38 11.68 37.53
CA ALA A 596 0.38 12.92 37.41
C ALA A 596 1.81 12.63 36.95
N ASN A 597 2.38 13.53 36.15
CA ASN A 597 3.78 13.48 35.68
C ASN A 597 4.16 12.21 34.91
N VAL A 598 3.23 11.64 34.13
CA VAL A 598 3.50 10.52 33.23
C VAL A 598 4.51 10.95 32.16
N PRO A 599 5.72 10.37 32.11
CA PRO A 599 6.75 10.75 31.14
C PRO A 599 6.38 10.26 29.73
N PHE A 600 6.20 11.18 28.79
CA PHE A 600 5.76 10.86 27.43
C PHE A 600 6.76 11.29 26.35
N LEU A 601 7.73 12.14 26.69
CA LEU A 601 8.76 12.61 25.76
C LEU A 601 10.12 12.64 26.45
N GLY A 602 11.13 12.04 25.81
CA GLY A 602 12.51 12.01 26.29
C GLY A 602 13.47 12.56 25.24
N LEU A 603 14.43 13.36 25.70
CA LEU A 603 15.53 13.88 24.87
C LEU A 603 16.86 13.45 25.50
N TYR A 604 17.64 12.68 24.75
CA TYR A 604 18.93 12.16 25.19
C TYR A 604 20.01 12.47 24.15
N THR A 605 21.19 12.88 24.62
CA THR A 605 22.38 13.05 23.79
C THR A 605 23.40 12.01 24.21
N ALA A 606 23.74 11.10 23.29
CA ALA A 606 24.77 10.09 23.53
C ALA A 606 26.16 10.75 23.64
N VAL A 607 27.03 10.15 24.46
CA VAL A 607 28.42 10.61 24.60
C VAL A 607 29.20 10.16 23.36
N MET A 608 29.68 11.10 22.56
CA MET A 608 30.51 10.75 21.40
C MET A 608 31.84 10.14 21.86
N THR A 609 32.15 8.95 21.38
CA THR A 609 33.44 8.32 21.60
C THR A 609 34.41 8.82 20.53
N SER A 610 35.36 9.68 20.90
CA SER A 610 36.44 10.06 19.97
C SER A 610 37.31 8.84 19.70
N SER A 611 37.37 8.38 18.45
CA SER A 611 38.34 7.38 18.04
C SER A 611 39.76 7.95 18.23
N SER A 612 40.46 7.47 19.24
CA SER A 612 41.88 7.73 19.39
C SER A 612 42.62 7.04 18.24
N ASN A 613 43.23 7.85 17.36
CA ASN A 613 44.22 7.42 16.39
C ASN A 613 45.36 6.69 17.12
N ASN A 614 45.33 5.37 17.14
CA ASN A 614 46.48 4.54 17.50
C ASN A 614 47.44 4.46 16.31
N ASN A 615 48.05 5.60 15.95
CA ASN A 615 49.29 5.61 15.19
C ASN A 615 50.45 5.39 16.17
N ASN A 616 50.73 4.13 16.49
CA ASN A 616 52.01 3.76 17.08
C ASN A 616 53.09 3.89 16.00
N ASN A 617 53.70 5.07 15.95
CA ASN A 617 55.01 5.28 15.32
C ASN A 617 56.03 4.38 16.02
N ALA A 618 56.37 3.25 15.40
CA ALA A 618 57.58 2.52 15.71
C ALA A 618 58.78 3.34 15.20
N SER A 619 59.30 4.22 16.03
CA SER A 619 60.60 4.86 15.81
C SER A 619 61.70 3.83 16.00
N HIS A 620 62.23 3.31 14.89
CA HIS A 620 63.55 2.71 14.87
C HIS A 620 64.57 3.78 15.28
N ASN A 621 65.20 3.60 16.44
CA ASN A 621 66.46 4.28 16.73
C ASN A 621 67.48 3.24 17.22
N SER A 622 68.38 2.91 16.29
CA SER A 622 69.59 2.16 16.51
C SER A 622 70.53 2.90 17.46
N ASN A 623 71.01 2.25 18.51
CA ASN A 623 72.37 2.49 18.97
C ASN A 623 73.00 1.30 19.70
N LYS A 624 74.26 1.08 19.34
CA LYS A 624 75.21 0.03 19.70
C LYS A 624 75.73 0.15 21.14
N HIS A 625 75.98 -0.98 21.80
CA HIS A 625 77.29 -1.40 22.37
C HIS A 625 77.11 -2.78 23.04
N MET A 626 77.68 -3.87 22.50
CA MET A 626 79.05 -4.42 22.63
C MET A 626 79.33 -5.24 23.91
N GLY A 627 79.74 -6.50 23.68
CA GLY A 627 80.50 -7.39 24.59
C GLY A 627 79.65 -8.43 25.31
N GLY A 628 79.89 -9.74 25.27
CA GLY A 628 80.97 -10.56 24.72
C GLY A 628 80.97 -11.93 25.42
N GLY A 629 81.45 -12.98 24.73
CA GLY A 629 81.71 -14.35 25.25
C GLY A 629 80.49 -15.29 25.13
N GLY A 630 80.54 -16.48 24.53
CA GLY A 630 81.66 -17.38 24.24
C GLY A 630 81.28 -18.75 24.81
N GLY A 631 81.04 -19.73 23.94
CA GLY A 631 80.63 -21.10 24.29
C GLY A 631 79.67 -21.68 23.28
#